data_AF-A0A373A291-F1
#
_entry.id   AF-A0A373A291-F1
#
_cell.length_a   1.000
_cell.length_b   1.000
_cell.length_c   1.000
_cell.angle_alpha   90.00
_cell.angle_beta   90.00
_cell.angle_gamma   90.00
#
_symmetry.space_group_name_H-M   'P 1'
#
loop_
_entity.id
_entity.type
_entity.pdbx_description
1 polymer ?
#
loop_
_entity_poly.entity_id
_entity_poly.type
_entity_poly.pdbx_seq_one_letter_code
_entity_poly.pdbx_strand_id
1 'polypeptide(L)'
;MKLGFTDAYTLWRGHPFPPYGSTRELTRLRADLGTAYEYVMVVHAYMRTGRFSPSAADVLAELDDAIARADALCAEYSGEDLAIAREMRAYAALLAVVYRGFLAAGEST
;
A
#
# COMPACT_ATOMS: atom_id res chain seq x y z
N MET A 1 15.68 9.36 -8.44
CA MET A 1 16.13 7.96 -8.33
C MET A 1 14.88 7.09 -8.22
N LYS A 2 14.62 6.19 -9.17
CA LYS A 2 13.45 5.30 -9.11
C LYS A 2 13.80 4.18 -8.14
N LEU A 3 13.06 4.01 -7.04
CA LEU A 3 13.25 2.87 -6.13
C LEU A 3 13.09 1.58 -6.93
N GLY A 4 14.08 0.68 -6.86
CA GLY A 4 13.97 -0.66 -7.45
C GLY A 4 12.94 -1.49 -6.69
N PHE A 5 12.42 -2.54 -7.34
CA PHE A 5 11.42 -3.44 -6.73
C PHE A 5 11.91 -4.02 -5.38
N THR A 6 13.13 -4.55 -5.34
CA THR A 6 13.74 -5.12 -4.12
C THR A 6 13.91 -4.08 -3.01
N ASP A 7 14.28 -2.85 -3.37
CA ASP A 7 14.44 -1.76 -2.39
C ASP A 7 13.08 -1.35 -1.81
N ALA A 8 12.06 -1.21 -2.65
CA ALA A 8 10.70 -0.91 -2.23
C ALA A 8 10.13 -2.02 -1.34
N TYR A 9 10.36 -3.29 -1.68
CA TYR A 9 9.96 -4.43 -0.86
C TYR A 9 10.67 -4.41 0.51
N THR A 10 11.97 -4.13 0.54
CA THR A 10 12.74 -4.06 1.79
C THR A 10 12.25 -2.93 2.68
N LEU A 11 11.97 -1.76 2.08
CA LEU A 11 11.36 -0.63 2.79
C LEU A 11 10.00 -1.00 3.37
N TRP A 12 9.12 -1.61 2.58
CA TRP A 12 7.81 -2.07 3.05
C TRP A 12 7.91 -3.07 4.20
N ARG A 13 8.82 -4.04 4.13
CA ARG A 13 9.04 -5.02 5.20
C ARG A 13 9.48 -4.42 6.52
N GLY A 14 10.18 -3.28 6.50
CA GLY A 14 10.60 -2.55 7.69
C GLY A 14 9.59 -1.50 8.18
N HIS A 15 8.52 -1.24 7.42
CA HIS A 15 7.58 -0.17 7.72
C HIS A 15 6.31 -0.72 8.40
N PRO A 16 5.95 -0.23 9.60
CA PRO A 16 4.76 -0.71 10.30
C PRO A 16 3.49 -0.34 9.53
N PHE A 17 2.43 -1.12 9.74
CA PHE A 17 1.12 -0.78 9.19
C PHE A 17 0.56 0.47 9.90
N PRO A 18 -0.14 1.39 9.19
CA PRO A 18 -0.59 2.66 9.77
C PRO A 18 -1.47 2.49 11.03
N PRO A 19 -1.39 3.45 11.97
CA PRO A 19 -2.17 3.45 13.20
C PRO A 19 -3.67 3.64 12.93
N TYR A 20 -4.48 3.42 13.96
CA TYR A 20 -5.92 3.76 13.92
C TYR A 20 -6.10 5.27 14.04
N GLY A 21 -7.00 5.83 13.23
CA GLY A 21 -7.44 7.22 13.36
C GLY A 21 -8.61 7.38 14.33
N SER A 22 -8.84 8.62 14.75
CA SER A 22 -9.92 8.95 15.69
C SER A 22 -11.30 9.04 15.00
N THR A 23 -11.32 9.19 13.68
CA THR A 23 -12.55 9.36 12.88
C THR A 23 -13.00 8.06 12.20
N ARG A 24 -14.29 8.03 11.84
CA ARG A 24 -14.89 6.90 11.12
C ARG A 24 -14.27 6.75 9.72
N GLU A 25 -13.95 7.87 9.08
CA GLU A 25 -13.36 7.94 7.75
C GLU A 25 -11.96 7.34 7.74
N LEU A 26 -11.12 7.67 8.74
CA LEU A 26 -9.79 7.06 8.90
C LEU A 26 -9.88 5.58 9.23
N THR A 27 -10.84 5.19 10.07
CA THR A 27 -11.06 3.77 10.39
C THR A 27 -11.44 2.97 9.15
N ARG A 28 -12.31 3.52 8.30
CA ARG A 28 -12.71 2.90 7.03
C ARG A 28 -11.52 2.82 6.07
N LEU A 29 -10.82 3.94 5.84
CA LEU A 29 -9.64 3.97 4.99
C LEU A 29 -8.59 2.94 5.43
N ARG A 30 -8.39 2.81 6.75
CA ARG A 30 -7.49 1.79 7.31
C ARG A 30 -7.94 0.37 7.00
N ALA A 31 -9.24 0.09 7.11
CA ALA A 31 -9.79 -1.22 6.81
C ALA A 31 -9.61 -1.56 5.32
N ASP A 32 -9.93 -0.62 4.43
CA ASP A 32 -9.75 -0.77 2.98
C ASP A 32 -8.28 -1.01 2.63
N LEU A 33 -7.37 -0.26 3.25
CA LEU A 33 -5.91 -0.46 3.11
C LEU A 33 -5.46 -1.82 3.67
N GLY A 34 -6.16 -2.37 4.67
CA GLY A 34 -5.93 -3.71 5.20
C GLY A 34 -6.25 -4.79 4.17
N THR A 35 -7.38 -4.64 3.47
CA THR A 35 -7.75 -5.55 2.36
C THR A 35 -6.73 -5.49 1.22
N ALA A 36 -6.35 -4.29 0.79
CA ALA A 36 -5.31 -4.13 -0.24
C ALA A 36 -3.97 -4.74 0.21
N TYR A 37 -3.58 -4.56 1.48
CA TYR A 37 -2.38 -5.17 2.05
C TYR A 37 -2.41 -6.70 1.98
N GLU A 38 -3.54 -7.34 2.31
CA GLU A 38 -3.69 -8.79 2.19
C GLU A 38 -3.45 -9.27 0.76
N TYR A 39 -3.95 -8.54 -0.25
CA TYR A 39 -3.69 -8.87 -1.65
C TYR A 39 -2.23 -8.67 -2.05
N VAL A 40 -1.53 -7.68 -1.49
CA VAL A 40 -0.10 -7.46 -1.74
C VAL A 40 0.79 -8.53 -1.08
N MET A 41 0.29 -9.30 -0.10
CA MET A 41 1.09 -10.36 0.55
C MET A 41 1.60 -11.45 -0.41
N VAL A 42 1.01 -11.60 -1.60
CA VAL A 42 1.55 -12.48 -2.66
C VAL A 42 2.99 -12.11 -3.06
N VAL A 43 3.36 -10.83 -2.94
CA VAL A 43 4.73 -10.35 -3.19
C VAL A 43 5.72 -10.99 -2.21
N HIS A 44 5.32 -11.22 -0.96
CA HIS A 44 6.18 -11.90 0.01
C HIS A 44 6.46 -13.35 -0.39
N ALA A 45 5.46 -14.05 -0.91
CA ALA A 45 5.63 -15.40 -1.44
C ALA A 45 6.60 -15.39 -2.63
N TYR A 46 6.42 -14.46 -3.57
CA TYR A 46 7.33 -14.29 -4.71
C TYR A 46 8.77 -14.04 -4.26
N MET A 47 9.00 -13.11 -3.34
CA MET A 47 10.36 -12.80 -2.85
C MET A 47 11.02 -13.99 -2.13
N ARG A 48 10.22 -14.90 -1.54
CA ARG A 48 10.73 -16.08 -0.83
C ARG A 48 10.95 -17.29 -1.73
N THR A 49 10.12 -17.48 -2.76
CA THR A 49 10.09 -18.73 -3.54
C THR A 49 10.27 -18.54 -5.05
N GLY A 50 10.26 -17.30 -5.55
CA GLY A 50 10.25 -16.97 -6.97
C GLY A 50 8.93 -17.25 -7.68
N ARG A 51 7.90 -17.77 -6.98
CA ARG A 51 6.62 -18.12 -7.61
C ARG A 51 5.79 -16.87 -7.92
N PHE A 52 5.61 -16.57 -9.19
CA PHE A 52 4.72 -15.50 -9.65
C PHE A 52 3.26 -15.96 -9.64
N SER A 53 2.45 -15.35 -8.78
CA SER A 53 1.02 -15.64 -8.63
C SER A 53 0.32 -14.37 -8.16
N PRO A 54 0.00 -13.43 -9.05
CA PRO A 54 -0.66 -12.18 -8.67
C PRO A 54 -2.04 -12.43 -8.08
N SER A 55 -2.53 -11.45 -7.33
CA SER A 55 -3.91 -11.45 -6.84
C SER A 55 -4.87 -11.38 -8.03
N ALA A 56 -6.05 -12.00 -7.90
CA ALA A 56 -7.12 -11.84 -8.88
C ALA A 56 -7.85 -10.49 -8.74
N ALA A 57 -7.70 -9.80 -7.60
CA ALA A 57 -8.23 -8.47 -7.38
C ALA A 57 -7.41 -7.41 -8.14
N ASP A 58 -8.03 -6.29 -8.50
CA ASP A 58 -7.34 -5.14 -9.07
C ASP A 58 -6.67 -4.31 -7.95
N VAL A 59 -5.56 -4.85 -7.45
CA VAL A 59 -4.82 -4.29 -6.31
C VAL A 59 -4.35 -2.86 -6.57
N LEU A 60 -4.01 -2.52 -7.82
CA LEU A 60 -3.56 -1.17 -8.14
C LEU A 60 -4.72 -0.17 -8.09
N ALA A 61 -5.89 -0.54 -8.59
CA ALA A 61 -7.09 0.30 -8.47
C ALA A 61 -7.46 0.52 -6.99
N GLU A 62 -7.45 -0.54 -6.16
CA GLU A 62 -7.74 -0.41 -4.72
C GLU A 62 -6.76 0.51 -4.00
N LEU A 63 -5.47 0.45 -4.34
CA LEU A 63 -4.45 1.32 -3.75
C LEU A 63 -4.56 2.76 -4.25
N ASP A 64 -4.86 2.98 -5.54
CA ASP A 64 -5.07 4.32 -6.09
C ASP A 64 -6.33 4.97 -5.49
N ASP A 65 -7.40 4.21 -5.24
CA ASP A 65 -8.60 4.66 -4.51
C ASP A 65 -8.29 5.02 -3.05
N ALA A 66 -7.48 4.21 -2.36
CA ALA A 66 -7.04 4.50 -0.99
C ALA A 66 -6.20 5.78 -0.95
N ILE A 67 -5.29 5.99 -1.91
CA ILE A 67 -4.49 7.22 -2.04
C ILE A 67 -5.40 8.43 -2.26
N ALA A 68 -6.35 8.36 -3.19
CA ALA A 68 -7.26 9.47 -3.48
C ALA A 68 -8.12 9.86 -2.27
N ARG A 69 -8.61 8.86 -1.53
CA ARG A 69 -9.36 9.11 -0.29
C ARG A 69 -8.48 9.69 0.82
N ALA A 70 -7.25 9.19 0.96
CA ALA A 70 -6.30 9.76 1.92
C ALA A 70 -5.94 11.22 1.57
N ASP A 71 -5.80 11.54 0.29
CA ASP A 71 -5.57 12.91 -0.19
C ASP A 71 -6.74 13.85 0.14
N ALA A 72 -7.99 13.38 -0.03
CA ALA A 72 -9.17 14.14 0.39
C ALA A 72 -9.17 14.40 1.90
N LEU A 73 -8.89 13.38 2.72
CA LEU A 73 -8.79 13.55 4.17
C LEU A 73 -7.63 14.47 4.58
N CYS A 74 -6.51 14.45 3.85
CA CYS A 74 -5.40 15.37 4.10
C CYS A 74 -5.77 16.84 3.81
N ALA A 75 -6.74 17.09 2.94
CA ALA A 75 -7.24 18.44 2.66
C ALA A 75 -8.23 18.93 3.73
N GLU A 76 -8.93 18.01 4.40
CA GLU A 76 -9.97 18.34 5.38
C GLU A 76 -9.46 18.36 6.83
N TYR A 77 -8.56 17.45 7.17
CA TYR A 77 -8.14 17.22 8.56
C TYR A 77 -6.93 18.06 8.96
N SER A 78 -6.73 18.18 10.28
CA SER A 78 -5.58 18.84 10.88
C SER A 78 -5.07 18.05 12.09
N GLY A 79 -3.92 18.45 12.65
CA GLY A 79 -3.36 17.81 13.83
C GLY A 79 -3.01 16.33 13.62
N GLU A 80 -3.38 15.49 14.59
CA GLU A 80 -3.08 14.06 14.61
C GLU A 80 -3.78 13.31 13.47
N ASP A 81 -5.05 13.62 13.19
CA ASP A 81 -5.80 12.96 12.11
C ASP A 81 -5.19 13.23 10.73
N LEU A 82 -4.63 14.43 10.52
CA LEU A 82 -3.85 14.75 9.31
C LEU A 82 -2.56 13.93 9.22
N ALA A 83 -1.85 13.75 10.33
CA ALA A 83 -0.64 12.93 10.36
C ALA A 83 -0.97 11.47 9.97
N ILE A 84 -2.05 10.93 10.53
CA ILE A 84 -2.54 9.57 10.24
C ILE A 84 -2.96 9.44 8.77
N ALA A 85 -3.71 10.41 8.22
CA ALA A 85 -4.08 10.41 6.81
C ALA A 85 -2.84 10.40 5.88
N ARG A 86 -1.81 11.17 6.22
CA ARG A 86 -0.54 11.20 5.48
C ARG A 86 0.21 9.88 5.57
N GLU A 87 0.22 9.23 6.74
CA GLU A 87 0.82 7.90 6.91
C GLU A 87 0.10 6.85 6.07
N MET A 88 -1.24 6.84 6.08
CA MET A 88 -2.03 5.94 5.24
C MET A 88 -1.78 6.18 3.74
N ARG A 89 -1.73 7.44 3.32
CA ARG A 89 -1.39 7.82 1.95
C ARG A 89 -0.01 7.30 1.55
N ALA A 90 1.00 7.54 2.38
CA ALA A 90 2.38 7.11 2.12
C ALA A 90 2.49 5.58 2.06
N TYR A 91 1.79 4.88 2.96
CA TYR A 91 1.75 3.43 2.98
C TYR A 91 1.10 2.84 1.72
N ALA A 92 -0.06 3.37 1.31
CA ALA A 92 -0.73 2.96 0.08
C ALA A 92 0.15 3.18 -1.16
N ALA A 93 0.84 4.33 -1.24
CA ALA A 93 1.79 4.60 -2.31
C ALA A 93 2.96 3.60 -2.31
N LEU A 94 3.50 3.26 -1.14
CA LEU A 94 4.57 2.27 -1.02
C LEU A 94 4.10 0.89 -1.50
N LEU A 95 2.92 0.43 -1.06
CA LEU A 95 2.32 -0.82 -1.54
C LEU A 95 2.16 -0.80 -3.07
N ALA A 96 1.72 0.31 -3.65
CA ALA A 96 1.51 0.43 -5.09
C ALA A 96 2.84 0.33 -5.86
N VAL A 97 3.91 0.95 -5.35
CA VAL A 97 5.25 0.82 -5.93
C VAL A 97 5.74 -0.63 -5.84
N VAL A 98 5.57 -1.28 -4.69
CA VAL A 98 5.95 -2.68 -4.49
C VAL A 98 5.20 -3.60 -5.45
N TYR A 99 3.88 -3.45 -5.56
CA TYR A 99 3.05 -4.30 -6.39
C TYR A 99 3.33 -4.10 -7.89
N ARG A 100 3.50 -2.85 -8.35
CA ARG A 100 3.94 -2.56 -9.73
C ARG A 100 5.29 -3.21 -10.03
N GLY A 101 6.24 -3.16 -9.09
CA GLY A 101 7.53 -3.81 -9.23
C GLY A 101 7.43 -5.34 -9.34
N PHE A 102 6.55 -5.95 -8.54
CA PHE A 102 6.26 -7.38 -8.60
C PHE A 102 5.66 -7.81 -9.93
N LEU A 103 4.67 -7.07 -10.45
CA LEU A 103 4.08 -7.36 -11.75
C LEU A 103 5.11 -7.29 -12.88
N ALA A 104 5.92 -6.22 -12.91
CA ALA A 104 6.97 -6.06 -13.92
C ALA A 104 8.04 -7.17 -13.86
N ALA A 105 8.39 -7.64 -12.65
CA ALA A 105 9.31 -8.75 -12.47
C ALA A 105 8.73 -10.08 -12.98
N GLY A 106 7.42 -10.30 -12.79
CA GLY A 106 6.71 -11.47 -13.31
C GLY A 106 6.57 -11.48 -14.84
N GLU A 107 6.31 -10.33 -15.45
CA GLU A 107 6.23 -10.20 -16.93
C GLU A 107 7.57 -10.45 -17.64
N SER A 108 8.68 -10.35 -16.90
CA SER A 108 10.03 -10.59 -17.41
C SER A 108 10.49 -12.04 -17.26
N THR A 109 9.67 -12.92 -16.66
CA THR A 109 9.98 -14.34 -16.39
C THR A 109 9.33 -15.25 -17.41
#